data_AF-A0A290QJP9-F1
#
_entry.id   AF-A0A290QJP9-F1
#
_cell.length_a   1.000
_cell.length_b   1.000
_cell.length_c   1.000
_cell.angle_alpha   90.00
_cell.angle_beta   90.00
_cell.angle_gamma   90.00
#
_symmetry.space_group_name_H-M   'P 1'
#
loop_
_entity.id
_entity.type
_entity.pdbx_description
1 polymer ?
#
loop_
_entity_poly.entity_id
_entity_poly.type
_entity_poly.pdbx_seq_one_letter_code
_entity_poly.pdbx_strand_id
1 'polypeptide(L)'
;MNKPSLVILLLLALTFVTYEGTLLRKTSARLARAEEQQAAAQAQIAALKKQLSETVRLSTEPVAAPAHDLSTLAQTARAKLEQTRNLQRLFALLPEEQIPELRLLTDDEWLSIVINRDTPLVSPDEYSRILSHTRNTARRKFATRHLKPALKKYLAASAGILPPTTSALLPYFDPPIEAAILARYEMARTGSTAGLDPKTDRVILEKPSSTDGPSDQLMEQSLAYTHSVSSPNFRQRPIKPEVLTDLTAATMAFRRDHGGQDAATFDQLRPYLKNPGNAARAMNESESAAPE
;
A
#
# COMPACT_ATOMS: atom_id res chain seq x y z
N MET A 1 54.65 -64.67 -4.60
CA MET A 1 54.06 -63.38 -5.00
C MET A 1 54.31 -63.22 -6.50
N ASN A 2 53.27 -63.35 -7.32
CA ASN A 2 53.44 -63.49 -8.77
C ASN A 2 53.64 -62.11 -9.41
N LYS A 3 54.66 -61.97 -10.26
CA LYS A 3 55.04 -60.73 -10.99
C LYS A 3 53.85 -59.94 -11.58
N PRO A 4 52.78 -60.54 -12.17
CA PRO A 4 51.66 -59.76 -12.69
C PRO A 4 50.84 -59.02 -11.62
N SER A 5 50.75 -59.54 -10.39
CA SER A 5 49.97 -58.89 -9.31
C SER A 5 50.66 -57.65 -8.75
N LEU A 6 51.99 -57.58 -8.82
CA LEU A 6 52.77 -56.41 -8.35
C LEU A 6 52.67 -55.23 -9.32
N VAL A 7 52.58 -55.51 -10.63
CA VAL A 7 52.42 -54.48 -11.68
C VAL A 7 51.05 -53.79 -11.60
N ILE A 8 49.99 -54.55 -11.33
CA ILE A 8 48.62 -54.00 -11.19
C ILE A 8 48.50 -53.10 -9.95
N LEU A 9 49.11 -53.50 -8.83
CA LEU A 9 49.12 -52.71 -7.59
C LEU A 9 49.92 -51.41 -7.76
N LEU A 10 51.00 -51.43 -8.54
CA LEU A 10 51.83 -50.25 -8.83
C LEU A 10 51.11 -49.28 -9.80
N LEU A 11 50.34 -49.79 -10.77
CA LEU A 11 49.50 -48.96 -11.64
C LEU A 11 48.30 -48.34 -10.90
N LEU A 12 47.68 -49.06 -9.97
CA LEU A 12 46.63 -48.50 -9.10
C LEU A 12 47.17 -47.45 -8.13
N ALA A 13 48.37 -47.66 -7.56
CA ALA A 13 49.04 -46.65 -6.73
C ALA A 13 49.42 -45.40 -7.54
N LEU A 14 49.91 -45.56 -8.78
CA LEU A 14 50.28 -44.44 -9.64
C LEU A 14 49.06 -43.61 -10.10
N THR A 15 47.93 -44.28 -10.38
CA THR A 15 46.67 -43.60 -10.71
C THR A 15 46.06 -42.88 -9.50
N PHE A 16 46.16 -43.46 -8.30
CA PHE A 16 45.73 -42.81 -7.06
C PHE A 16 46.60 -41.57 -6.73
N VAL A 17 47.93 -41.68 -6.84
CA VAL A 17 48.86 -40.56 -6.60
C VAL A 17 48.68 -39.43 -7.63
N THR A 18 48.42 -39.77 -8.89
CA THR A 18 48.14 -38.74 -9.92
C THR A 18 46.77 -38.09 -9.71
N TYR A 19 45.75 -38.85 -9.29
CA TYR A 19 44.44 -38.30 -8.96
C TYR A 19 44.51 -37.32 -7.77
N GLU A 20 45.13 -37.71 -6.65
CA GLU A 20 45.32 -36.82 -5.50
C GLU A 20 46.18 -35.60 -5.86
N GLY A 21 47.25 -35.78 -6.65
CA GLY A 21 48.07 -34.66 -7.12
C GLY A 21 47.29 -33.64 -7.96
N THR A 22 46.35 -34.09 -8.80
CA THR A 22 45.49 -33.16 -9.57
C THR A 22 44.42 -32.49 -8.71
N LEU A 23 43.92 -33.19 -7.68
CA LEU A 23 42.96 -32.64 -6.74
C LEU A 23 43.60 -31.56 -5.87
N LEU A 24 44.81 -31.81 -5.34
CA LEU A 24 45.63 -30.85 -4.61
C LEU A 24 45.97 -29.61 -5.45
N ARG A 25 46.33 -29.79 -6.73
CA ARG A 25 46.57 -28.63 -7.63
C ARG A 25 45.32 -27.79 -7.86
N LYS A 26 44.14 -28.44 -8.00
CA LYS A 26 42.87 -27.72 -8.16
C LYS A 26 42.47 -26.99 -6.88
N THR A 27 42.67 -27.57 -5.70
CA THR A 27 42.39 -26.90 -4.42
C THR A 27 43.36 -25.75 -4.17
N SER A 28 44.66 -25.93 -4.42
CA SER A 28 45.65 -24.84 -4.30
C SER A 28 45.37 -23.70 -5.27
N ALA A 29 44.97 -24.01 -6.51
CA ALA A 29 44.57 -22.98 -7.48
C ALA A 29 43.28 -22.24 -7.07
N ARG A 30 42.33 -22.93 -6.43
CA ARG A 30 41.12 -22.30 -5.87
C ARG A 30 41.44 -21.42 -4.66
N LEU A 31 42.36 -21.87 -3.80
CA LEU A 31 42.80 -21.10 -2.64
C LEU A 31 43.53 -19.81 -3.07
N ALA A 32 44.47 -19.91 -4.02
CA ALA A 32 45.16 -18.73 -4.56
C ALA A 32 44.18 -17.73 -5.19
N ARG A 33 43.17 -18.19 -5.94
CA ARG A 33 42.11 -17.32 -6.48
C ARG A 33 41.23 -16.71 -5.39
N ALA A 34 40.95 -17.44 -4.33
CA ALA A 34 40.16 -16.93 -3.20
C ALA A 34 40.94 -15.85 -2.42
N GLU A 35 42.25 -16.04 -2.22
CA GLU A 35 43.14 -15.05 -1.61
C GLU A 35 43.25 -13.78 -2.46
N GLU A 36 43.38 -13.94 -3.79
CA GLU A 36 43.39 -12.81 -4.73
C GLU A 36 42.05 -12.06 -4.72
N GLN A 37 40.92 -12.78 -4.70
CA GLN A 37 39.58 -12.19 -4.58
C GLN A 37 39.40 -11.46 -3.24
N GLN A 38 39.94 -12.00 -2.15
CA GLN A 38 39.88 -11.37 -0.84
C GLN A 38 40.72 -10.09 -0.81
N ALA A 39 41.92 -10.10 -1.37
CA ALA A 39 42.76 -8.91 -1.49
C ALA A 39 42.10 -7.83 -2.36
N ALA A 40 41.49 -8.22 -3.49
CA ALA A 40 40.74 -7.30 -4.35
C ALA A 40 39.51 -6.71 -3.65
N ALA A 41 38.75 -7.51 -2.90
CA ALA A 41 37.61 -7.05 -2.13
C ALA A 41 38.04 -6.08 -1.01
N GLN A 42 39.16 -6.36 -0.32
CA GLN A 42 39.71 -5.45 0.68
C GLN A 42 40.18 -4.12 0.08
N ALA A 43 40.80 -4.15 -1.11
CA ALA A 43 41.19 -2.95 -1.83
C ALA A 43 39.97 -2.11 -2.27
N GLN A 44 38.89 -2.76 -2.72
CA GLN A 44 37.63 -2.09 -3.06
C GLN A 44 36.97 -1.46 -1.83
N ILE A 45 36.94 -2.17 -0.69
CA ILE A 45 36.44 -1.64 0.58
C ILE A 45 37.27 -0.43 1.02
N ALA A 46 38.60 -0.47 0.88
CA ALA A 46 39.47 0.65 1.20
C ALA A 46 39.23 1.85 0.27
N ALA A 47 39.07 1.60 -1.04
CA ALA A 47 38.75 2.63 -2.02
C ALA A 47 37.37 3.27 -1.75
N LEU A 48 36.35 2.45 -1.46
CA LEU A 48 35.01 2.93 -1.08
C LEU A 48 35.04 3.72 0.23
N LYS A 49 35.81 3.30 1.24
CA LYS A 49 35.99 4.07 2.47
C LYS A 49 36.67 5.41 2.21
N LYS A 50 37.66 5.44 1.31
CA LYS A 50 38.33 6.69 0.90
C LYS A 50 37.36 7.60 0.15
N GLN A 51 36.61 7.08 -0.82
CA GLN A 51 35.56 7.83 -1.52
C GLN A 51 34.50 8.34 -0.56
N LEU A 52 34.05 7.53 0.40
CA LEU A 52 33.10 7.95 1.43
C LEU A 52 33.70 9.06 2.29
N SER A 53 34.96 8.95 2.71
CA SER A 53 35.65 9.99 3.49
C SER A 53 35.88 11.27 2.70
N GLU A 54 36.08 11.17 1.39
CA GLU A 54 36.22 12.30 0.46
C GLU A 54 34.87 12.95 0.17
N THR A 55 33.81 12.15 0.04
CA THR A 55 32.42 12.62 -0.07
C THR A 55 31.98 13.32 1.22
N VAL A 56 32.32 12.76 2.38
CA VAL A 56 32.10 13.39 3.69
C VAL A 56 32.93 14.66 3.83
N ARG A 57 34.18 14.69 3.35
CA ARG A 57 35.03 15.89 3.34
C ARG A 57 34.47 17.00 2.43
N LEU A 58 34.01 16.65 1.23
CA LEU A 58 33.31 17.56 0.31
C LEU A 58 31.95 18.00 0.88
N SER A 59 31.35 17.22 1.77
CA SER A 59 30.14 17.58 2.55
C SER A 59 30.45 18.34 3.85
N THR A 60 31.73 18.54 4.20
CA THR A 60 32.16 19.33 5.37
C THR A 60 32.68 20.72 5.02
N GLU A 61 32.60 21.16 3.75
CA GLU A 61 32.30 22.58 3.58
C GLU A 61 30.91 22.81 4.17
N PRO A 62 30.72 23.84 5.02
CA PRO A 62 29.45 24.07 5.68
C PRO A 62 28.44 24.60 4.67
N VAL A 63 27.91 23.72 3.82
CA VAL A 63 26.52 23.87 3.42
C VAL A 63 25.76 23.58 4.70
N ALA A 64 25.34 24.64 5.38
CA ALA A 64 24.36 24.52 6.44
C ALA A 64 23.21 23.68 5.87
N ALA A 65 23.13 22.41 6.28
CA ALA A 65 21.88 21.68 6.16
C ALA A 65 20.85 22.61 6.83
N PRO A 66 19.76 23.00 6.13
CA PRO A 66 18.75 23.82 6.78
C PRO A 66 18.38 23.07 8.03
N ALA A 67 18.67 23.67 9.19
CA ALA A 67 18.19 23.14 10.45
C ALA A 67 16.67 23.10 10.27
N HIS A 68 16.12 21.90 10.05
CA HIS A 68 14.67 21.75 10.04
C HIS A 68 14.23 22.18 11.42
N ASP A 69 13.61 23.35 11.49
CA ASP A 69 13.07 23.86 12.73
C ASP A 69 12.08 22.80 13.22
N LEU A 70 12.44 22.08 14.29
CA LEU A 70 11.61 21.04 14.87
C LEU A 70 10.23 21.58 15.27
N SER A 71 10.12 22.88 15.54
CA SER A 71 8.84 23.57 15.71
C SER A 71 8.02 23.57 14.42
N THR A 72 8.60 23.92 13.27
CA THR A 72 7.92 23.86 11.97
C THR A 72 7.52 22.44 11.57
N LEU A 73 8.36 21.44 11.87
CA LEU A 73 8.02 20.04 11.61
C LEU A 73 6.85 19.57 12.49
N ALA A 74 6.89 19.90 13.78
CA ALA A 74 5.81 19.58 14.72
C ALA A 74 4.49 20.28 14.33
N GLN A 75 4.55 21.54 13.89
CA GLN A 75 3.39 22.27 13.38
C GLN A 75 2.83 21.62 12.10
N THR A 76 3.70 21.22 11.17
CA THR A 76 3.29 20.52 9.94
C THR A 76 2.63 19.18 10.26
N ALA A 77 3.21 18.40 11.17
CA ALA A 77 2.65 17.12 11.61
C ALA A 77 1.25 17.30 12.23
N ARG A 78 1.08 18.30 13.13
CA ARG A 78 -0.22 18.63 13.71
C ARG A 78 -1.24 19.04 12.65
N ALA A 79 -0.84 19.90 11.70
CA ALA A 79 -1.72 20.33 10.62
C ALA A 79 -2.16 19.15 9.74
N LYS A 80 -1.27 18.20 9.45
CA LYS A 80 -1.61 16.98 8.69
C LYS A 80 -2.57 16.06 9.44
N LEU A 81 -2.38 15.90 10.76
CA LEU A 81 -3.31 15.15 11.60
C LEU A 81 -4.72 15.78 11.60
N GLU A 82 -4.81 17.10 11.69
CA GLU A 82 -6.10 17.80 11.61
C GLU A 82 -6.76 17.64 10.22
N GLN A 83 -5.97 17.72 9.15
CA GLN A 83 -6.47 17.46 7.80
C GLN A 83 -6.99 16.02 7.64
N THR A 84 -6.34 15.04 8.29
CA THR A 84 -6.82 13.65 8.34
C THR A 84 -8.16 13.54 9.07
N ARG A 85 -8.32 14.21 10.21
CA ARG A 85 -9.61 14.27 10.93
C ARG A 85 -10.69 14.92 10.08
N ASN A 86 -10.39 15.99 9.36
CA ASN A 86 -11.34 16.62 8.44
C ASN A 86 -11.76 15.66 7.32
N LEU A 87 -10.84 14.88 6.76
CA LEU A 87 -11.18 13.89 5.74
C LEU A 87 -12.12 12.81 6.30
N GLN A 88 -11.90 12.33 7.53
CA GLN A 88 -12.82 11.39 8.20
C GLN A 88 -14.20 12.02 8.43
N ARG A 89 -14.25 13.26 8.97
CA ARG A 89 -15.48 14.03 9.14
C ARG A 89 -16.22 14.24 7.81
N LEU A 90 -15.51 14.41 6.70
CA LEU A 90 -16.13 14.57 5.39
C LEU A 90 -17.00 13.35 5.01
N PHE A 91 -16.55 12.13 5.37
CA PHE A 91 -17.36 10.92 5.19
C PHE A 91 -18.56 10.86 6.15
N ALA A 92 -18.45 11.43 7.35
CA ALA A 92 -19.61 11.56 8.25
C ALA A 92 -20.65 12.56 7.71
N LEU A 93 -20.20 13.64 7.07
CA LEU A 93 -21.08 14.61 6.41
C LEU A 93 -21.80 14.04 5.20
N LEU A 94 -21.16 13.10 4.52
CA LEU A 94 -21.61 12.45 3.29
C LEU A 94 -21.77 10.95 3.55
N PRO A 95 -22.75 10.52 4.36
CA PRO A 95 -22.96 9.10 4.65
C PRO A 95 -23.24 8.30 3.38
N GLU A 96 -23.80 8.92 2.35
CA GLU A 96 -24.00 8.33 1.03
C GLU A 96 -22.69 8.03 0.28
N GLU A 97 -21.56 8.58 0.73
CA GLU A 97 -20.22 8.34 0.18
C GLU A 97 -19.42 7.30 0.94
N GLN A 98 -19.94 6.80 2.06
CA GLN A 98 -19.29 5.76 2.85
C GLN A 98 -19.37 4.40 2.18
N ILE A 99 -18.31 3.61 2.38
CA ILE A 99 -18.31 2.17 2.11
C ILE A 99 -17.85 1.42 3.37
N PRO A 100 -18.35 0.19 3.63
CA PRO A 100 -17.96 -0.59 4.81
C PRO A 100 -16.46 -0.79 4.96
N GLU A 101 -15.71 -0.90 3.85
CA GLU A 101 -14.27 -1.13 3.82
C GLU A 101 -13.47 0.01 4.47
N LEU A 102 -14.03 1.22 4.58
CA LEU A 102 -13.36 2.36 5.23
C LEU A 102 -12.95 2.05 6.67
N ARG A 103 -13.69 1.18 7.36
CA ARG A 103 -13.39 0.75 8.74
C ARG A 103 -12.11 -0.08 8.85
N LEU A 104 -11.60 -0.60 7.74
CA LEU A 104 -10.37 -1.38 7.70
C LEU A 104 -9.12 -0.50 7.59
N LEU A 105 -9.28 0.79 7.29
CA LEU A 105 -8.16 1.72 7.19
C LEU A 105 -7.58 2.00 8.58
N THR A 106 -6.26 1.91 8.71
CA THR A 106 -5.55 2.31 9.92
C THR A 106 -5.31 3.82 9.94
N ASP A 107 -4.98 4.38 11.11
CA ASP A 107 -4.62 5.80 11.24
C ASP A 107 -3.48 6.20 10.30
N ASP A 108 -2.46 5.35 10.15
CA ASP A 108 -1.36 5.57 9.21
C ASP A 108 -1.83 5.65 7.76
N GLU A 109 -2.80 4.83 7.35
CA GLU A 109 -3.33 4.83 5.98
C GLU A 109 -4.17 6.08 5.73
N TRP A 110 -5.03 6.46 6.70
CA TRP A 110 -5.75 7.73 6.67
C TRP A 110 -4.81 8.93 6.57
N LEU A 111 -3.73 8.92 7.35
CA LEU A 111 -2.69 9.95 7.30
C LEU A 111 -1.95 9.97 5.96
N SER A 112 -1.60 8.79 5.43
CA SER A 112 -0.89 8.67 4.15
C SER A 112 -1.66 9.29 2.98
N ILE A 113 -2.99 9.18 2.98
CA ILE A 113 -3.86 9.78 1.96
C ILE A 113 -3.71 11.32 1.94
N VAL A 114 -3.59 11.92 3.11
CA VAL A 114 -3.49 13.39 3.27
C VAL A 114 -2.06 13.90 3.06
N ILE A 115 -1.05 13.11 3.47
CA ILE A 115 0.36 13.44 3.25
C ILE A 115 0.69 13.42 1.76
N ASN A 116 0.24 12.40 1.03
CA ASN A 116 0.56 12.22 -0.39
C ASN A 116 -0.33 13.06 -1.33
N ARG A 117 -1.01 14.08 -0.79
CA ARG A 117 -1.87 14.96 -1.56
C ARG A 117 -1.11 16.22 -1.96
N ASP A 118 -0.96 16.41 -3.26
CA ASP A 118 -0.30 17.60 -3.83
C ASP A 118 -1.27 18.75 -4.12
N THR A 119 -2.58 18.46 -4.18
CA THR A 119 -3.61 19.45 -4.53
C THR A 119 -4.41 19.93 -3.31
N PRO A 120 -4.71 21.23 -3.21
CA PRO A 120 -5.62 21.75 -2.19
C PRO A 120 -7.07 21.31 -2.48
N LEU A 121 -7.96 21.40 -1.50
CA LEU A 121 -9.39 21.07 -1.66
C LEU A 121 -10.21 22.35 -1.92
N VAL A 122 -10.08 22.93 -3.12
CA VAL A 122 -10.70 24.21 -3.51
C VAL A 122 -11.80 24.08 -4.56
N SER A 123 -12.21 22.86 -4.89
CA SER A 123 -13.28 22.60 -5.85
C SER A 123 -14.05 21.33 -5.49
N PRO A 124 -15.34 21.22 -5.88
CA PRO A 124 -16.12 19.99 -5.68
C PRO A 124 -15.47 18.76 -6.32
N ASP A 125 -14.72 18.96 -7.42
CA ASP A 125 -14.01 17.89 -8.11
C ASP A 125 -12.83 17.37 -7.29
N GLU A 126 -12.08 18.24 -6.59
CA GLU A 126 -11.01 17.82 -5.69
C GLU A 126 -11.56 17.07 -4.46
N TYR A 127 -12.67 17.54 -3.90
CA TYR A 127 -13.39 16.81 -2.85
C TYR A 127 -13.84 15.42 -3.34
N SER A 128 -14.41 15.34 -4.54
CA SER A 128 -14.83 14.05 -5.12
C SER A 128 -13.64 13.11 -5.38
N ARG A 129 -12.49 13.65 -5.81
CA ARG A 129 -11.27 12.87 -6.03
C ARG A 129 -10.69 12.32 -4.73
N ILE A 130 -10.62 13.11 -3.66
CA ILE A 130 -10.08 12.62 -2.38
C ILE A 130 -11.00 11.56 -1.76
N LEU A 131 -12.32 11.71 -1.87
CA LEU A 131 -13.28 10.70 -1.45
C LEU A 131 -13.10 9.39 -2.24
N SER A 132 -13.02 9.48 -3.58
CA SER A 132 -12.78 8.32 -4.46
C SER A 132 -11.45 7.63 -4.14
N HIS A 133 -10.37 8.41 -3.96
CA HIS A 133 -9.05 7.89 -3.62
C HIS A 133 -9.05 7.14 -2.28
N THR A 134 -9.75 7.68 -1.29
CA THR A 134 -9.89 7.05 0.03
C THR A 134 -10.65 5.73 -0.07
N ARG A 135 -11.80 5.71 -0.75
CA ARG A 135 -12.55 4.47 -1.00
C ARG A 135 -11.73 3.44 -1.75
N ASN A 136 -11.03 3.83 -2.81
CA ASN A 136 -10.15 2.93 -3.57
C ASN A 136 -9.04 2.33 -2.70
N THR A 137 -8.49 3.11 -1.77
CA THR A 137 -7.49 2.62 -0.83
C THR A 137 -8.08 1.57 0.12
N ALA A 138 -9.27 1.82 0.65
CA ALA A 138 -10.00 0.86 1.47
C ALA A 138 -10.35 -0.43 0.70
N ARG A 139 -10.95 -0.32 -0.49
CA ARG A 139 -11.26 -1.46 -1.37
C ARG A 139 -10.02 -2.30 -1.69
N ARG A 140 -8.92 -1.64 -2.08
CA ARG A 140 -7.65 -2.32 -2.40
C ARG A 140 -7.09 -3.03 -1.17
N LYS A 141 -7.15 -2.41 0.01
CA LYS A 141 -6.73 -3.05 1.26
C LYS A 141 -7.55 -4.31 1.52
N PHE A 142 -8.88 -4.21 1.50
CA PHE A 142 -9.76 -5.35 1.69
C PHE A 142 -9.45 -6.48 0.71
N ALA A 143 -9.43 -6.15 -0.58
CA ALA A 143 -9.22 -7.09 -1.67
C ALA A 143 -7.86 -7.83 -1.53
N THR A 144 -6.79 -7.12 -1.24
CA THR A 144 -5.43 -7.68 -1.22
C THR A 144 -5.06 -8.34 0.12
N ARG A 145 -5.49 -7.77 1.24
CA ARG A 145 -5.08 -8.19 2.59
C ARG A 145 -6.06 -9.13 3.27
N HIS A 146 -7.34 -9.13 2.85
CA HIS A 146 -8.38 -9.93 3.50
C HIS A 146 -9.00 -10.94 2.52
N LEU A 147 -9.58 -10.47 1.42
CA LEU A 147 -10.36 -11.31 0.50
C LEU A 147 -9.50 -12.37 -0.20
N LYS A 148 -8.38 -11.97 -0.79
CA LYS A 148 -7.47 -12.90 -1.48
C LYS A 148 -6.90 -13.98 -0.54
N PRO A 149 -6.39 -13.66 0.66
CA PRO A 149 -5.99 -14.68 1.64
C PRO A 149 -7.13 -15.61 2.06
N ALA A 150 -8.33 -15.08 2.32
CA ALA A 150 -9.48 -15.90 2.70
C ALA A 150 -9.86 -16.90 1.59
N LEU A 151 -9.89 -16.44 0.33
CA LEU A 151 -10.12 -17.31 -0.83
C LEU A 151 -9.06 -18.41 -0.94
N LYS A 152 -7.77 -18.07 -0.75
CA LYS A 152 -6.69 -19.06 -0.77
C LYS A 152 -6.85 -20.11 0.33
N LYS A 153 -7.21 -19.70 1.54
CA LYS A 153 -7.47 -20.61 2.67
C LYS A 153 -8.67 -21.53 2.39
N TYR A 154 -9.77 -20.97 1.86
CA TYR A 154 -10.93 -21.76 1.45
C TYR A 154 -10.54 -22.83 0.43
N LEU A 155 -9.83 -22.44 -0.64
CA LEU A 155 -9.41 -23.36 -1.69
C LEU A 155 -8.49 -24.48 -1.19
N ALA A 156 -7.64 -24.20 -0.22
CA ALA A 156 -6.81 -25.23 0.42
C ALA A 156 -7.66 -26.24 1.21
N ALA A 157 -8.72 -25.77 1.89
CA ALA A 157 -9.64 -26.62 2.65
C ALA A 157 -10.64 -27.37 1.75
N SER A 158 -10.97 -26.83 0.58
CA SER A 158 -11.96 -27.38 -0.35
C SER A 158 -11.36 -28.16 -1.52
N ALA A 159 -10.07 -28.49 -1.49
CA ALA A 159 -9.34 -29.17 -2.57
C ALA A 159 -9.48 -28.47 -3.94
N GLY A 160 -9.42 -27.14 -3.96
CA GLY A 160 -9.50 -26.35 -5.20
C GLY A 160 -10.91 -26.15 -5.75
N ILE A 161 -11.96 -26.38 -4.95
CA ILE A 161 -13.34 -26.04 -5.33
C ILE A 161 -13.62 -24.59 -4.91
N LEU A 162 -14.04 -23.74 -5.85
CA LEU A 162 -14.48 -22.37 -5.57
C LEU A 162 -15.75 -22.37 -4.71
N PRO A 163 -15.89 -21.39 -3.81
CA PRO A 163 -17.08 -21.28 -2.97
C PRO A 163 -18.34 -21.01 -3.81
N PRO A 164 -19.51 -21.50 -3.39
CA PRO A 164 -20.77 -21.25 -4.10
C PRO A 164 -21.23 -19.79 -3.97
N THR A 165 -20.87 -19.12 -2.87
CA THR A 165 -21.14 -17.70 -2.62
C THR A 165 -19.97 -17.09 -1.88
N THR A 166 -19.81 -15.76 -1.95
CA THR A 166 -18.76 -15.06 -1.21
C THR A 166 -18.91 -15.25 0.29
N SER A 167 -20.14 -15.38 0.82
CA SER A 167 -20.41 -15.64 2.24
C SER A 167 -19.73 -16.90 2.79
N ALA A 168 -19.46 -17.91 1.97
CA ALA A 168 -18.75 -19.12 2.38
C ALA A 168 -17.27 -18.84 2.77
N LEU A 169 -16.75 -17.66 2.44
CA LEU A 169 -15.40 -17.23 2.83
C LEU A 169 -15.33 -16.68 4.26
N LEU A 170 -16.47 -16.33 4.89
CA LEU A 170 -16.51 -15.69 6.23
C LEU A 170 -15.63 -16.41 7.28
N PRO A 171 -15.64 -17.74 7.40
CA PRO A 171 -14.82 -18.45 8.39
C PRO A 171 -13.30 -18.38 8.15
N TYR A 172 -12.88 -17.93 6.98
CA TYR A 172 -11.47 -17.95 6.55
C TYR A 172 -10.78 -16.58 6.68
N PHE A 173 -11.52 -15.54 7.09
CA PHE A 173 -10.97 -14.23 7.38
C PHE A 173 -10.25 -14.20 8.72
N ASP A 174 -9.09 -13.57 8.74
CA ASP A 174 -8.26 -13.38 9.93
C ASP A 174 -7.53 -12.03 9.79
N PRO A 175 -7.92 -10.99 10.57
CA PRO A 175 -9.00 -11.01 11.56
C PRO A 175 -10.40 -11.19 10.91
N PRO A 176 -11.43 -11.59 11.67
CA PRO A 176 -12.80 -11.64 11.18
C PRO A 176 -13.26 -10.31 10.58
N ILE A 177 -14.09 -10.38 9.54
CA ILE A 177 -14.66 -9.20 8.88
C ILE A 177 -16.18 -9.15 9.09
N GLU A 178 -16.75 -7.96 8.93
CA GLU A 178 -18.21 -7.81 8.87
C GLU A 178 -18.78 -8.38 7.57
N ALA A 179 -19.88 -9.11 7.65
CA ALA A 179 -20.57 -9.66 6.49
C ALA A 179 -21.03 -8.59 5.49
N ALA A 180 -21.28 -7.36 5.96
CA ALA A 180 -21.66 -6.22 5.13
C ALA A 180 -20.58 -5.82 4.10
N ILE A 181 -19.30 -6.02 4.44
CA ILE A 181 -18.19 -5.81 3.47
C ILE A 181 -18.31 -6.85 2.36
N LEU A 182 -18.47 -8.12 2.72
CA LEU A 182 -18.51 -9.23 1.76
C LEU A 182 -19.77 -9.22 0.88
N ALA A 183 -20.87 -8.64 1.37
CA ALA A 183 -22.10 -8.41 0.63
C ALA A 183 -21.90 -7.49 -0.59
N ARG A 184 -20.80 -6.75 -0.69
CA ARG A 184 -20.42 -5.97 -1.87
C ARG A 184 -19.75 -6.80 -2.96
N TYR A 185 -19.46 -8.07 -2.71
CA TYR A 185 -18.76 -8.96 -3.63
C TYR A 185 -19.62 -10.16 -4.01
N GLU A 186 -19.43 -10.65 -5.24
CA GLU A 186 -20.12 -11.84 -5.75
C GLU A 186 -19.16 -12.80 -6.46
N MET A 187 -19.55 -14.08 -6.51
CA MET A 187 -18.80 -15.09 -7.25
C MET A 187 -19.07 -14.93 -8.74
N ALA A 188 -18.02 -14.70 -9.53
CA ALA A 188 -18.09 -14.75 -10.99
C ALA A 188 -18.14 -16.20 -11.52
N ARG A 189 -17.56 -17.12 -10.74
CA ARG A 189 -17.39 -18.53 -11.08
C ARG A 189 -17.52 -19.38 -9.82
N THR A 190 -17.98 -20.60 -9.98
CA THR A 190 -18.11 -21.60 -8.90
C THR A 190 -17.61 -22.96 -9.38
N GLY A 191 -17.37 -23.90 -8.47
CA GLY A 191 -16.90 -25.25 -8.83
C GLY A 191 -15.38 -25.34 -8.97
N SER A 192 -14.88 -26.36 -9.66
CA SER A 192 -13.44 -26.65 -9.71
C SER A 192 -12.62 -25.50 -10.33
N THR A 193 -11.46 -25.20 -9.74
CA THR A 193 -10.48 -24.28 -10.35
C THR A 193 -9.70 -24.90 -11.51
N ALA A 194 -9.86 -26.21 -11.77
CA ALA A 194 -9.18 -26.88 -12.87
C ALA A 194 -9.55 -26.25 -14.21
N GLY A 195 -8.54 -25.88 -15.00
CA GLY A 195 -8.72 -25.23 -16.30
C GLY A 195 -8.88 -23.71 -16.26
N LEU A 196 -8.91 -23.08 -15.08
CA LEU A 196 -8.83 -21.63 -14.95
C LEU A 196 -7.38 -21.15 -15.06
N ASP A 197 -7.15 -20.07 -15.79
CA ASP A 197 -5.89 -19.34 -15.72
C ASP A 197 -5.82 -18.61 -14.36
N PRO A 198 -4.85 -18.94 -13.49
CA PRO A 198 -4.78 -18.35 -12.16
C PRO A 198 -4.62 -16.83 -12.17
N LYS A 199 -4.08 -16.26 -13.25
CA LYS A 199 -3.76 -14.84 -13.35
C LYS A 199 -4.90 -14.03 -13.93
N THR A 200 -5.58 -14.56 -14.94
CA THR A 200 -6.52 -13.79 -15.76
C THR A 200 -7.97 -14.11 -15.48
N ASP A 201 -8.31 -15.35 -15.13
CA ASP A 201 -9.72 -15.70 -14.89
C ASP A 201 -10.24 -15.09 -13.59
N ARG A 202 -11.25 -14.22 -13.71
CA ARG A 202 -11.94 -13.64 -12.56
C ARG A 202 -12.85 -14.66 -11.91
N VAL A 203 -12.81 -14.71 -10.59
CA VAL A 203 -13.62 -15.60 -9.75
C VAL A 203 -14.46 -14.85 -8.73
N ILE A 204 -14.07 -13.63 -8.32
CA ILE A 204 -14.86 -12.75 -7.45
C ILE A 204 -14.86 -11.34 -8.05
N LEU A 205 -16.02 -10.69 -8.09
CA LEU A 205 -16.20 -9.33 -8.57
C LEU A 205 -16.79 -8.46 -7.46
N GLU A 206 -16.34 -7.22 -7.33
CA GLU A 206 -17.05 -6.18 -6.59
C GLU A 206 -18.24 -5.69 -7.42
N LYS A 207 -19.40 -5.57 -6.77
CA LYS A 207 -20.61 -5.05 -7.38
C LYS A 207 -20.56 -3.52 -7.44
N PRO A 208 -20.94 -2.90 -8.56
CA PRO A 208 -21.12 -1.46 -8.63
C PRO A 208 -22.11 -0.97 -7.56
N SER A 209 -21.85 0.22 -7.04
CA SER A 209 -22.63 0.90 -6.02
C SER A 209 -22.87 2.36 -6.41
N SER A 210 -23.91 2.98 -5.83
CA SER A 210 -24.22 4.38 -6.12
C SER A 210 -23.06 5.33 -5.81
N THR A 211 -22.17 4.96 -4.89
CA THR A 211 -21.00 5.76 -4.47
C THR A 211 -19.89 5.81 -5.53
N ASP A 212 -19.94 4.96 -6.55
CA ASP A 212 -18.85 4.84 -7.52
C ASP A 212 -18.91 5.96 -8.57
N GLY A 213 -17.94 6.87 -8.47
CA GLY A 213 -17.72 7.97 -9.41
C GLY A 213 -16.64 7.69 -10.46
N PRO A 214 -16.29 8.68 -11.30
CA PRO A 214 -15.39 8.47 -12.44
C PRO A 214 -13.95 8.11 -12.03
N SER A 215 -13.56 8.40 -10.80
CA SER A 215 -12.25 8.11 -10.23
C SER A 215 -12.24 6.89 -9.30
N ASP A 216 -13.40 6.27 -9.05
CA ASP A 216 -13.48 5.02 -8.30
C ASP A 216 -13.01 3.84 -9.18
N GLN A 217 -12.61 2.75 -8.51
CA GLN A 217 -12.24 1.49 -9.14
C GLN A 217 -12.93 0.35 -8.38
N LEU A 218 -13.44 -0.63 -9.13
CA LEU A 218 -13.94 -1.88 -8.57
C LEU A 218 -12.81 -2.89 -8.46
N MET A 219 -12.84 -3.70 -7.42
CA MET A 219 -11.87 -4.77 -7.22
C MET A 219 -12.38 -6.09 -7.77
N GLU A 220 -11.51 -6.81 -8.48
CA GLU A 220 -11.78 -8.17 -8.96
C GLU A 220 -10.67 -9.11 -8.50
N GLN A 221 -10.99 -10.37 -8.24
CA GLN A 221 -10.01 -11.39 -7.87
C GLN A 221 -9.93 -12.47 -8.94
N SER A 222 -8.70 -12.78 -9.34
CA SER A 222 -8.33 -14.08 -9.89
C SER A 222 -7.67 -14.92 -8.80
N LEU A 223 -7.32 -16.18 -9.11
CA LEU A 223 -6.70 -17.08 -8.13
C LEU A 223 -5.33 -16.56 -7.64
N ALA A 224 -4.60 -15.83 -8.48
CA ALA A 224 -3.25 -15.35 -8.21
C ALA A 224 -3.16 -13.83 -8.02
N TYR A 225 -4.06 -13.04 -8.60
CA TYR A 225 -3.97 -11.56 -8.60
C TYR A 225 -5.27 -10.88 -8.20
N THR A 226 -5.09 -9.70 -7.62
CA THR A 226 -6.16 -8.71 -7.45
C THR A 226 -6.05 -7.71 -8.59
N HIS A 227 -7.18 -7.39 -9.20
CA HIS A 227 -7.29 -6.47 -10.31
C HIS A 227 -8.17 -5.29 -9.90
N SER A 228 -7.93 -4.15 -10.55
CA SER A 228 -8.74 -2.95 -10.41
C SER A 228 -9.29 -2.59 -11.78
N VAL A 229 -10.59 -2.39 -11.88
CA VAL A 229 -11.25 -2.01 -13.13
C VAL A 229 -12.04 -0.73 -12.94
N SER A 230 -12.04 0.12 -13.97
CA SER A 230 -13.03 1.19 -14.09
C SER A 230 -14.26 0.67 -14.83
N SER A 231 -15.43 1.26 -14.57
CA SER A 231 -16.67 0.90 -15.25
C SER A 231 -17.27 2.11 -15.96
N PRO A 232 -17.77 1.96 -17.20
CA PRO A 232 -18.54 3.00 -17.86
C PRO A 232 -19.88 3.27 -17.15
N ASN A 233 -20.34 2.36 -16.29
CA ASN A 233 -21.57 2.50 -15.52
C ASN A 233 -21.39 3.30 -14.23
N PHE A 234 -20.16 3.75 -13.91
CA PHE A 234 -19.95 4.65 -12.79
C PHE A 234 -20.68 5.97 -13.01
N ARG A 235 -21.02 6.61 -11.89
CA ARG A 235 -21.64 7.92 -11.88
C ARG A 235 -20.74 8.88 -12.67
N GLN A 236 -21.21 9.33 -13.83
CA GLN A 236 -20.40 10.10 -14.77
C GLN A 236 -20.09 11.52 -14.27
N ARG A 237 -20.89 12.04 -13.33
CA ARG A 237 -20.70 13.36 -12.74
C ARG A 237 -20.25 13.26 -11.29
N PRO A 238 -19.25 14.06 -10.86
CA PRO A 238 -18.91 14.23 -9.46
C PRO A 238 -20.17 14.58 -8.66
N ILE A 239 -20.23 14.08 -7.43
CA ILE A 239 -21.33 14.44 -6.56
C ILE A 239 -21.14 15.89 -6.20
N LYS A 240 -22.22 16.67 -6.31
CA LYS A 240 -22.25 18.05 -5.82
C LYS A 240 -23.29 18.14 -4.71
N PRO A 241 -23.05 17.53 -3.54
CA PRO A 241 -23.82 17.85 -2.36
C PRO A 241 -23.74 19.36 -2.14
N GLU A 242 -24.84 19.96 -1.69
CA GLU A 242 -24.84 21.38 -1.29
C GLU A 242 -23.72 21.66 -0.27
N VAL A 243 -23.43 20.70 0.60
CA VAL A 243 -22.32 20.78 1.57
C VAL A 243 -20.94 20.89 0.92
N LEU A 244 -20.65 20.21 -0.21
CA LEU A 244 -19.35 20.36 -0.88
C LEU A 244 -19.22 21.73 -1.56
N THR A 245 -20.33 22.29 -2.03
CA THR A 245 -20.34 23.61 -2.64
C THR A 245 -20.11 24.69 -1.58
N ASP A 246 -20.76 24.55 -0.42
CA ASP A 246 -20.58 25.44 0.72
C ASP A 246 -19.16 25.33 1.32
N LEU A 247 -18.65 24.10 1.50
CA LEU A 247 -17.26 23.87 1.92
C LEU A 247 -16.26 24.46 0.93
N THR A 248 -16.48 24.29 -0.37
CA THR A 248 -15.64 24.90 -1.40
C THR A 248 -15.62 26.42 -1.29
N ALA A 249 -16.80 27.04 -1.18
CA ALA A 249 -16.90 28.49 -1.03
C ALA A 249 -16.21 28.98 0.25
N ALA A 250 -16.37 28.25 1.36
CA ALA A 250 -15.75 28.53 2.63
C ALA A 250 -14.21 28.41 2.57
N THR A 251 -13.70 27.32 1.96
CA THR A 251 -12.25 27.14 1.75
C THR A 251 -11.68 28.26 0.89
N MET A 252 -12.33 28.63 -0.21
CA MET A 252 -11.86 29.74 -1.05
C MET A 252 -11.85 31.08 -0.32
N ALA A 253 -12.86 31.35 0.52
CA ALA A 253 -12.93 32.57 1.31
C ALA A 253 -11.85 32.61 2.40
N PHE A 254 -11.67 31.50 3.14
CA PHE A 254 -10.58 31.37 4.12
C PHE A 254 -9.21 31.63 3.48
N ARG A 255 -8.93 30.99 2.34
CA ARG A 255 -7.66 31.15 1.62
C ARG A 255 -7.43 32.59 1.18
N ARG A 256 -8.47 33.31 0.75
CA ARG A 256 -8.37 34.73 0.38
C ARG A 256 -7.91 35.59 1.55
N ASP A 257 -8.43 35.31 2.74
CA ASP A 257 -8.13 36.07 3.95
C ASP A 257 -6.80 35.67 4.61
N HIS A 258 -6.30 34.46 4.32
CA HIS A 258 -5.11 33.87 4.95
C HIS A 258 -3.96 33.65 3.95
N GLY A 259 -3.79 34.55 2.98
CA GLY A 259 -2.63 34.55 2.08
C GLY A 259 -2.46 33.26 1.24
N GLY A 260 -3.57 32.59 0.93
CA GLY A 260 -3.60 31.36 0.15
C GLY A 260 -3.38 30.07 0.95
N GLN A 261 -3.21 30.14 2.28
CA GLN A 261 -3.04 28.96 3.13
C GLN A 261 -4.34 28.15 3.27
N ASP A 262 -4.23 26.82 3.17
CA ASP A 262 -5.36 25.92 3.44
C ASP A 262 -5.73 25.94 4.92
N ALA A 263 -7.03 25.84 5.21
CA ALA A 263 -7.48 25.62 6.58
C ALA A 263 -6.95 24.27 7.10
N ALA A 264 -6.39 24.29 8.31
CA ALA A 264 -5.95 23.09 9.01
C ALA A 264 -7.16 22.32 9.55
N THR A 265 -8.22 23.00 9.99
CA THR A 265 -9.43 22.41 10.59
C THR A 265 -10.70 22.88 9.90
N PHE A 266 -11.77 22.09 9.95
CA PHE A 266 -13.09 22.57 9.54
C PHE A 266 -13.61 23.72 10.42
N ASP A 267 -13.17 23.81 11.68
CA ASP A 267 -13.54 24.90 12.59
C ASP A 267 -13.08 26.26 12.06
N GLN A 268 -11.91 26.31 11.41
CA GLN A 268 -11.39 27.51 10.75
C GLN A 268 -12.25 27.94 9.56
N LEU A 269 -12.97 27.00 8.92
CA LEU A 269 -13.92 27.30 7.84
C LEU A 269 -15.28 27.76 8.36
N ARG A 270 -15.58 27.59 9.65
CA ARG A 270 -16.88 27.93 10.26
C ARG A 270 -17.35 29.36 9.95
N PRO A 271 -16.52 30.41 10.08
CA PRO A 271 -16.95 31.79 9.79
C PRO A 271 -17.29 32.02 8.31
N TYR A 272 -16.88 31.10 7.45
CA TYR A 272 -16.98 31.20 5.99
C TYR A 272 -18.09 30.32 5.40
N LEU A 273 -18.68 29.43 6.20
CA LEU A 273 -19.81 28.59 5.79
C LEU A 273 -21.10 29.41 5.74
N LYS A 274 -21.78 29.40 4.58
CA LYS A 274 -22.99 30.19 4.37
C LYS A 274 -24.25 29.45 4.80
N ASN A 275 -24.23 28.12 4.82
CA ASN A 275 -25.38 27.33 5.25
C ASN A 275 -25.20 26.87 6.71
N PRO A 276 -26.00 27.39 7.66
CA PRO A 276 -25.88 27.04 9.07
C PRO A 276 -26.20 25.56 9.35
N GLY A 277 -26.99 24.88 8.52
CA GLY A 277 -27.23 23.44 8.61
C GLY A 277 -26.00 22.61 8.22
N ASN A 278 -25.24 23.07 7.22
CA ASN A 278 -23.96 22.45 6.86
C ASN A 278 -22.88 22.75 7.90
N ALA A 279 -22.89 23.97 8.46
CA ALA A 279 -22.04 24.32 9.58
C ALA A 279 -22.34 23.45 10.81
N ALA A 280 -23.60 23.24 11.19
CA ALA A 280 -23.96 22.37 12.30
C ALA A 280 -23.53 20.91 12.05
N ARG A 281 -23.75 20.38 10.84
CA ARG A 281 -23.31 19.02 10.47
C ARG A 281 -21.79 18.88 10.52
N ALA A 282 -21.03 19.86 10.02
CA ALA A 282 -19.56 19.88 10.06
C ALA A 282 -18.99 19.91 11.49
N MET A 283 -19.79 20.31 12.49
CA MET A 283 -19.33 20.62 13.85
C MET A 283 -19.82 19.63 14.92
N ASN A 284 -20.94 18.93 14.70
CA ASN A 284 -21.57 18.06 15.71
C ASN A 284 -20.77 16.80 16.10
N GLU A 285 -19.69 16.45 15.40
CA GLU A 285 -18.81 15.35 15.83
C GLU A 285 -17.62 15.80 16.70
N SER A 286 -17.43 17.10 16.91
CA SER A 286 -16.38 17.59 17.82
C SER A 286 -16.71 17.33 19.30
N GLU A 287 -17.98 17.13 19.64
CA GLU A 287 -18.47 16.99 21.02
C GLU A 287 -18.66 15.52 21.46
N SER A 288 -18.70 14.56 20.52
CA SER A 288 -18.91 13.13 20.81
C SER A 288 -17.63 12.32 21.01
N ALA A 289 -16.45 12.95 20.95
CA ALA A 289 -15.15 12.28 21.07
C ALA A 289 -14.36 12.66 22.34
N ALA A 290 -15.01 13.27 23.33
CA ALA A 290 -14.45 13.33 24.68
C ALA A 290 -14.80 12.01 25.39
N PRO A 291 -13.82 11.19 25.81
CA PRO A 291 -14.11 10.09 26.71
C PRO A 291 -14.54 10.66 28.07
N GLU A 292 -15.68 10.21 28.58
CA GLU A 292 -15.97 10.24 30.03
C GLU A 292 -14.95 9.41 30.80
#